data_AF-A0A2A5HKA0-F1
#
_entry.id   AF-A0A2A5HKA0-F1
#
_cell.length_a   1.000
_cell.length_b   1.000
_cell.length_c   1.000
_cell.angle_alpha   90.00
_cell.angle_beta   90.00
_cell.angle_gamma   90.00
#
_symmetry.space_group_name_H-M   'P 1'
#
loop_
_entity.id
_entity.type
_entity.pdbx_description
1 polymer ?
#
loop_
_entity_poly.entity_id
_entity_poly.type
_entity_poly.pdbx_seq_one_letter_code
_entity_poly.pdbx_strand_id
1 'polypeptide(L)' 'MKYLTALLSGVVFVVLLSFLASPFLNAGYISYHDIQPGPDGETQLIDFLIYIQWPIFFVVGAVLGGMMHNRFLTRN' A
#
# COMPACT_ATOMS: atom_id res chain seq x y z
N MET A 1 -23.03 1.06 -2.12
CA MET A 1 -22.16 -0.08 -2.47
C MET A 1 -20.77 0.34 -2.97
N LYS A 2 -20.63 1.42 -3.75
CA LYS A 2 -19.34 1.92 -4.24
C LYS A 2 -18.26 2.15 -3.17
N TYR A 3 -18.62 2.82 -2.07
CA TYR A 3 -17.66 3.12 -1.00
C TYR A 3 -17.19 1.85 -0.28
N LEU A 4 -18.06 0.84 -0.17
CA LEU A 4 -17.71 -0.46 0.41
C LEU A 4 -16.74 -1.23 -0.50
N THR A 5 -16.95 -1.22 -1.82
CA THR A 5 -16.03 -1.85 -2.78
C THR A 5 -14.68 -1.13 -2.84
N ALA A 6 -14.67 0.20 -2.77
CA ALA A 6 -13.43 0.97 -2.63
C ALA A 6 -12.69 0.60 -1.34
N LEU A 7 -13.37 0.56 -0.20
CA LEU A 7 -12.77 0.22 1.08
C LEU A 7 -12.16 -1.20 1.09
N LEU A 8 -12.92 -2.20 0.62
CA LEU A 8 -12.44 -3.58 0.53
C LEU A 8 -11.24 -3.70 -0.42
N SER A 9 -11.29 -3.04 -1.57
CA SER A 9 -10.19 -3.01 -2.53
C SER A 9 -8.94 -2.35 -1.93
N GLY A 10 -9.10 -1.27 -1.17
CA GLY A 10 -8.01 -0.63 -0.43
C GLY A 10 -7.30 -1.61 0.50
N VAL A 11 -8.06 -2.33 1.34
CA VAL A 11 -7.49 -3.34 2.26
C VAL A 11 -6.76 -4.44 1.51
N VAL A 12 -7.36 -4.98 0.44
CA VAL A 12 -6.75 -6.02 -0.39
C VAL A 12 -5.43 -5.55 -1.00
N PHE A 13 -5.38 -4.30 -1.48
CA PHE A 13 -4.15 -3.73 -2.04
C PHE A 13 -3.06 -3.50 -1.00
N VAL A 14 -3.40 -3.10 0.23
CA VAL A 14 -2.42 -3.00 1.32
C VAL A 14 -1.72 -4.34 1.50
N VAL A 15 -2.46 -5.43 1.58
CA VAL A 15 -1.89 -6.77 1.74
C VAL A 15 -1.06 -7.14 0.50
N LEU A 16 -1.63 -7.08 -0.69
CA LEU A 16 -0.95 -7.50 -1.93
C LEU A 16 0.34 -6.72 -2.17
N LEU A 17 0.30 -5.40 -2.09
CA LEU A 17 1.46 -4.55 -2.34
C LEU A 17 2.48 -4.62 -1.20
N SER A 18 2.07 -4.98 0.03
CA SER A 18 3.03 -5.27 1.10
C SER A 18 3.94 -6.46 0.77
N PHE A 19 3.44 -7.46 0.04
CA PHE A 19 4.26 -8.59 -0.39
C PHE A 19 4.99 -8.33 -1.71
N LEU A 20 4.35 -7.63 -2.65
CA LEU A 20 4.87 -7.43 -4.01
C LEU A 20 5.80 -6.22 -4.13
N ALA A 21 5.44 -5.08 -3.53
CA ALA A 21 6.11 -3.81 -3.74
C ALA A 21 7.07 -3.44 -2.60
N SER A 22 6.74 -3.76 -1.35
CA SER A 22 7.56 -3.39 -0.19
C SER A 22 9.01 -3.85 -0.24
N PRO A 23 9.38 -5.04 -0.76
CA PRO A 23 10.79 -5.42 -0.87
C PRO A 23 11.60 -4.44 -1.73
N PHE A 24 11.03 -3.97 -2.84
CA PHE A 24 11.68 -3.01 -3.74
C PHE A 24 11.72 -1.60 -3.14
N LEU A 25 10.62 -1.17 -2.49
CA LEU A 25 10.55 0.13 -1.84
C LEU A 25 11.52 0.21 -0.65
N ASN A 26 11.62 -0.84 0.15
CA ASN A 26 12.56 -0.91 1.27
C ASN A 26 14.00 -0.90 0.78
N ALA A 27 14.33 -1.64 -0.28
CA ALA A 27 15.67 -1.60 -0.86
C ALA A 27 16.05 -0.18 -1.35
N GLY A 28 15.12 0.52 -1.99
CA GLY A 28 15.31 1.92 -2.38
C GLY A 28 15.46 2.86 -1.19
N TYR A 29 14.63 2.69 -0.16
CA TYR A 29 14.65 3.50 1.05
C TYR A 29 15.95 3.32 1.86
N ILE A 30 16.42 2.09 2.01
CA ILE A 30 17.71 1.76 2.65
C ILE A 30 18.86 2.45 1.91
N SER A 31 18.89 2.33 0.58
CA SER A 31 19.93 2.93 -0.26
C SER A 31 19.93 4.46 -0.19
N TYR A 32 18.75 5.08 -0.19
CA TYR A 32 18.62 6.54 -0.18
C TYR A 32 18.92 7.16 1.19
N HIS A 33 18.62 6.46 2.29
CA HIS A 33 18.81 6.96 3.66
C HIS A 33 20.03 6.36 4.38
N ASP A 34 20.82 5.52 3.71
CA ASP A 34 21.98 4.81 4.27
C ASP A 34 21.66 4.09 5.59
N ILE A 35 20.52 3.37 5.60
CA ILE A 35 20.02 2.71 6.80
C ILE A 35 20.94 1.55 7.16
N GLN A 36 21.55 1.63 8.34
CA GLN A 36 22.41 0.57 8.84
C GLN A 36 21.59 -0.60 9.41
N PRO A 37 22.06 -1.84 9.24
CA PRO A 37 21.42 -3.00 9.82
C PRO A 37 21.50 -2.96 11.36
N GLY A 38 20.36 -3.14 12.01
CA GLY A 38 20.22 -3.12 13.47
C GLY A 38 18.80 -2.77 13.92
N PRO A 39 18.52 -2.78 15.22
CA PRO A 39 17.19 -2.51 15.77
C PRO A 39 16.61 -1.15 15.34
N ASP A 40 17.47 -0.14 15.19
CA ASP A 40 17.06 1.20 14.76
C ASP A 40 16.68 1.23 13.27
N GLY A 41 17.39 0.46 12.44
CA GLY A 41 17.09 0.34 11.02
C GLY A 41 15.80 -0.45 10.77
N GLU A 42 15.57 -1.52 11.53
CA GLU A 42 14.30 -2.27 11.48
C GLU A 42 13.12 -1.39 11.90
N THR A 43 13.27 -0.60 12.96
CA THR A 43 12.25 0.35 13.40
C THR A 43 11.90 1.36 12.30
N GLN A 44 12.91 1.95 11.65
CA GLN A 44 12.70 2.89 10.55
C GLN A 44 11.98 2.26 9.34
N LEU A 45 12.28 1.00 9.02
CA LEU A 45 11.63 0.29 7.93
C LEU A 45 10.17 -0.07 8.25
N ILE A 46 9.88 -0.41 9.51
CA ILE A 46 8.51 -0.63 9.99
C ILE A 46 7.73 0.67 9.94
N ASP A 47 8.31 1.77 10.42
CA ASP A 47 7.67 3.08 10.36
C ASP A 47 7.40 3.51 8.91
N PHE A 48 8.35 3.28 8.00
CA PHE A 48 8.17 3.52 6.58
C PHE A 48 7.03 2.68 5.98
N LEU A 49 6.93 1.41 6.38
CA LEU A 49 5.86 0.52 5.94
C LEU A 49 4.48 1.00 6.42
N ILE A 50 4.34 1.28 7.72
CA ILE A 50 3.05 1.59 8.34
C ILE A 50 2.58 3.01 8.01
N TYR A 51 3.46 4.00 8.06
CA TYR A 51 3.07 5.41 7.93
C TYR A 51 3.13 5.94 6.50
N ILE A 52 3.88 5.29 5.61
CA ILE A 52 4.00 5.72 4.21
C ILE A 52 3.42 4.68 3.26
N GLN A 53 3.91 3.45 3.27
CA GLN A 53 3.52 2.47 2.25
C GLN A 53 2.05 2.05 2.38
N TRP A 54 1.59 1.67 3.57
CA TRP A 54 0.22 1.20 3.78
C TRP A 54 -0.84 2.25 3.40
N PRO A 55 -0.74 3.54 3.82
CA PRO A 55 -1.65 4.57 3.36
C PRO A 55 -1.67 4.72 1.84
N ILE A 56 -0.50 4.72 1.20
CA ILE A 56 -0.41 4.84 -0.27
C ILE A 56 -1.07 3.64 -0.95
N PHE A 57 -0.78 2.41 -0.50
CA PHE A 57 -1.37 1.20 -1.05
C PHE A 57 -2.88 1.17 -0.88
N PHE A 58 -3.38 1.61 0.28
CA PHE A 58 -4.80 1.71 0.53
C PHE A 58 -5.48 2.70 -0.42
N VAL A 59 -4.91 3.89 -0.59
CA VAL A 59 -5.45 4.93 -1.48
C VAL A 59 -5.48 4.44 -2.93
N VAL A 60 -4.40 3.81 -3.41
CA VAL A 60 -4.34 3.23 -4.75
C VAL A 60 -5.41 2.17 -4.94
N GLY A 61 -5.54 1.24 -3.98
CA GLY A 61 -6.56 0.19 -4.03
C GLY A 61 -7.98 0.74 -3.96
N ALA A 62 -8.23 1.77 -3.14
CA ALA A 62 -9.55 2.37 -2.99
C ALA A 62 -9.98 3.14 -4.25
N VAL A 63 -9.06 3.88 -4.88
CA VAL A 63 -9.30 4.58 -6.14
C VAL A 63 -9.61 3.57 -7.24
N LEU A 64 -8.80 2.53 -7.39
CA LEU A 64 -9.01 1.49 -8.40
C LEU A 64 -10.32 0.73 -8.17
N GLY A 65 -10.61 0.34 -6.94
CA GLY A 65 -11.87 -0.34 -6.58
C GLY A 65 -13.09 0.53 -6.86
N GLY A 66 -13.02 1.84 -6.56
CA GLY A 66 -14.09 2.79 -6.85
C GLY A 66 -14.30 3.00 -8.37
N MET A 67 -13.22 3.05 -9.15
CA MET A 67 -13.28 3.14 -10.61
C MET A 67 -13.87 1.86 -11.22
N MET A 68 -13.46 0.69 -10.74
CA MET A 68 -13.98 -0.60 -11.20
C MET A 68 -15.46 -0.78 -10.86
N HIS A 69 -15.89 -0.41 -9.66
CA HIS A 69 -17.30 -0.46 -9.29
C HIS A 69 -18.17 0.41 -10.21
N ASN A 70 -17.68 1.61 -10.54
CA ASN A 70 -18.34 2.50 -11.49
C ASN A 70 -18.44 1.92 -12.91
N ARG A 71 -17.43 1.16 -13.34
CA ARG A 71 -17.39 0.59 -14.70
C ARG A 71 -18.19 -0.70 -14.83
N PHE A 72 -18.20 -1.55 -13.80
CA PHE A 72 -18.68 -2.94 -13.91
C PHE A 72 -19.91 -3.25 -13.06
N LEU A 73 -20.16 -2.52 -11.96
CA LEU A 73 -21.21 -2.87 -10.99
C LEU A 73 -22.39 -1.89 -10.97
N THR A 74 -22.24 -0.73 -11.59
CA THR A 74 -23.31 0.31 -11.69
C THR A 74 -23.79 0.53 -13.12
N ARG A 75 -23.24 -0.21 -14.08
CA ARG A 75 -23.67 -0.22 -15.48
C ARG A 75 -24.63 -1.39 -15.71
N ASN A 76 -25.77 -1.36 -15.02
CA ASN A 76 -26.95 -2.18 -15.28
C ASN A 76 -28.15 -1.25 -15.44
#